data_AF-A0A433PDT1-F1
#
_entry.id   AF-A0A433PDT1-F1
#
_cell.length_a   1.000
_cell.length_b   1.000
_cell.length_c   1.000
_cell.angle_alpha   90.00
_cell.angle_beta   90.00
_cell.angle_gamma   90.00
#
_symmetry.space_group_name_H-M   'P 1'
#
loop_
_entity.id
_entity.type
_entity.pdbx_description
1 polymer ?
#
loop_
_entity_poly.entity_id
_entity_poly.type
_entity_poly.pdbx_seq_one_letter_code
_entity_poly.pdbx_strand_id
1 'polypeptide(L)'
;METIQDFFVIILTVCRLFLSNFTIQSPLLWNYLFGHHPQAEIEGAAYKLFSPFRHRRLYDGPVVLPTSKDATPILLSLRVLDGTTRKPIPAAVLDVWQVDPRHVGPHSLGYSLFGYNCRGKFVTDENSAREIETLMPVPYGPQSLQRSAHIHFIVSAYGYESFTSQLYIDPERKFTKHDFANWWRESRDILHVEPKDGKLEYEFLLWPKYAKKAGRDFKMV
;
A
#
# COMPACT_ATOMS: atom_id res chain seq x y z
N MET A 1 4.96 15.50 23.72
CA MET A 1 5.63 14.50 24.59
C MET A 1 5.44 13.16 23.93
N GLU A 2 6.54 12.52 23.54
CA GLU A 2 6.51 11.14 23.05
C GLU A 2 6.22 10.20 24.22
N THR A 3 5.34 9.23 24.01
CA THR A 3 4.91 8.31 25.07
C THR A 3 5.80 7.08 25.11
N ILE A 4 5.88 6.39 26.25
CA ILE A 4 6.54 5.07 26.36
C ILE A 4 5.97 4.10 25.31
N GLN A 5 4.67 4.21 25.02
CA GLN A 5 4.00 3.43 23.99
C GLN A 5 4.59 3.69 22.59
N ASP A 6 4.89 4.94 22.23
CA ASP A 6 5.52 5.26 20.94
C ASP A 6 6.87 4.58 20.78
N PHE A 7 7.67 4.51 21.85
CA PHE A 7 8.97 3.86 21.83
C PHE A 7 8.87 2.35 21.58
N PHE A 8 7.94 1.66 22.25
CA PHE A 8 7.70 0.24 22.00
C PHE A 8 7.21 -0.04 20.58
N VAL A 9 6.34 0.81 20.04
CA VAL A 9 5.86 0.70 18.65
C VAL A 9 7.03 0.84 17.68
N ILE A 10 7.94 1.78 17.91
CA ILE A 10 9.13 1.96 17.08
C ILE A 10 10.01 0.72 17.13
N ILE A 11 10.31 0.18 18.31
CA ILE A 11 11.12 -1.06 18.45
C ILE A 11 10.48 -2.21 17.67
N LEU A 12 9.19 -2.47 17.88
CA LEU A 12 8.49 -3.56 17.18
C LEU A 12 8.47 -3.34 15.66
N THR A 13 8.33 -2.08 15.23
CA THR A 13 8.37 -1.72 13.81
C THR A 13 9.75 -2.00 13.21
N VAL A 14 10.83 -1.67 13.93
CA VAL A 14 12.20 -1.99 13.50
C VAL A 14 12.43 -3.50 13.47
N CYS A 15 11.94 -4.25 14.47
CA CYS A 15 12.00 -5.71 14.46
C CYS A 15 11.24 -6.30 13.25
N ARG A 16 10.04 -5.80 12.94
CA ARG A 16 9.29 -6.22 11.75
C ARG A 16 10.07 -5.90 10.48
N LEU A 17 10.63 -4.69 10.36
CA LEU A 17 11.43 -4.31 9.21
C LEU A 17 12.59 -5.31 9.03
N PHE A 18 13.33 -5.61 10.10
CA PHE A 18 14.39 -6.61 10.07
C PHE A 18 13.89 -7.97 9.57
N LEU A 19 12.79 -8.51 10.13
CA LEU A 19 12.20 -9.79 9.71
C LEU A 19 11.69 -9.76 8.25
N SER A 20 11.16 -8.62 7.80
CA SER A 20 10.65 -8.46 6.44
C SER A 20 11.76 -8.61 5.39
N ASN A 21 13.01 -8.25 5.73
CA ASN A 21 14.17 -8.43 4.87
C ASN A 21 14.47 -9.91 4.55
N PHE A 22 14.10 -10.83 5.44
CA PHE A 22 14.24 -12.28 5.25
C PHE A 22 12.98 -12.93 4.69
N THR A 23 11.96 -12.15 4.31
CA THR A 23 10.69 -12.65 3.77
C THR A 23 10.25 -11.82 2.57
N ILE A 24 9.36 -10.85 2.76
CA ILE A 24 8.67 -10.12 1.69
C ILE A 24 9.56 -9.13 0.93
N GLN A 25 10.69 -8.70 1.49
CA GLN A 25 11.65 -7.85 0.77
C GLN A 25 12.72 -8.66 0.04
N SER A 26 12.94 -9.93 0.41
CA SER A 26 14.05 -10.73 -0.12
C SER A 26 13.76 -11.11 -1.58
N PRO A 27 14.54 -10.63 -2.58
CA PRO A 27 14.29 -10.99 -3.97
C PRO A 27 14.39 -12.51 -4.21
N LEU A 28 15.25 -13.19 -3.45
CA LEU A 28 15.47 -14.64 -3.54
C LEU A 28 14.28 -15.44 -3.03
N LEU A 29 13.71 -15.05 -1.88
CA LEU A 29 12.63 -15.80 -1.24
C LEU A 29 11.25 -15.35 -1.72
N TRP A 30 11.13 -14.12 -2.21
CA TRP A 30 9.85 -13.53 -2.55
C TRP A 30 9.13 -14.29 -3.65
N ASN A 31 9.83 -14.72 -4.71
CA ASN A 31 9.19 -15.47 -5.79
C ASN A 31 8.55 -16.77 -5.27
N TYR A 32 9.23 -17.44 -4.33
CA TYR A 32 8.74 -18.67 -3.72
C TYR A 32 7.56 -18.41 -2.75
N LEU A 33 7.67 -17.39 -1.90
CA LEU A 33 6.71 -17.13 -0.83
C LEU A 33 5.47 -16.36 -1.31
N PHE A 34 5.63 -15.39 -2.21
CA PHE A 34 4.61 -14.41 -2.58
C PHE A 34 4.45 -14.23 -4.09
N GLY A 35 5.40 -14.70 -4.90
CA GLY A 35 5.42 -14.48 -6.35
C GLY A 35 4.17 -14.98 -7.08
N HIS A 36 3.52 -16.00 -6.53
CA HIS A 36 2.27 -16.55 -7.05
C HIS A 36 1.08 -15.58 -6.98
N HIS A 37 1.09 -14.61 -6.06
CA HIS A 37 -0.03 -13.69 -5.90
C HIS A 37 0.07 -12.54 -6.92
N PRO A 38 -0.90 -12.37 -7.84
CA PRO A 38 -0.77 -11.44 -8.97
C PRO A 38 -0.75 -9.96 -8.55
N GLN A 39 -1.19 -9.65 -7.33
CA GLN A 39 -1.21 -8.28 -6.80
C GLN A 39 -0.22 -8.04 -5.65
N ALA A 40 0.61 -9.02 -5.28
CA ALA A 40 1.49 -8.86 -4.12
C ALA A 40 2.74 -8.04 -4.46
N GLU A 41 3.24 -7.16 -3.61
CA GLU A 41 4.49 -6.43 -3.82
C GLU A 41 5.30 -6.38 -2.53
N ILE A 42 6.48 -5.75 -2.56
CA ILE A 42 7.23 -5.46 -1.35
C ILE A 42 6.42 -4.58 -0.39
N GLU A 43 6.67 -4.76 0.91
CA GLU A 43 6.20 -3.85 1.95
C GLU A 43 7.00 -2.53 1.98
N GLY A 44 8.25 -2.54 1.47
CA GLY A 44 9.18 -1.41 1.63
C GLY A 44 9.62 -1.19 3.08
N ALA A 45 10.47 -0.19 3.29
CA ALA A 45 11.12 0.04 4.58
C ALA A 45 10.28 0.87 5.58
N ALA A 46 9.11 1.35 5.17
CA ALA A 46 8.39 2.40 5.87
C ALA A 46 7.07 1.94 6.49
N TYR A 47 6.73 0.65 6.52
CA TYR A 47 5.55 0.19 7.25
C TYR A 47 5.71 0.45 8.75
N LYS A 48 4.64 0.90 9.42
CA LYS A 48 4.63 1.18 10.86
C LYS A 48 3.50 0.40 11.51
N LEU A 49 3.81 -0.33 12.58
CA LEU A 49 2.83 -1.16 13.27
C LEU A 49 1.77 -0.31 13.98
N PHE A 50 0.59 -0.90 14.14
CA PHE A 50 -0.53 -0.35 14.92
C PHE A 50 -1.12 0.96 14.36
N SER A 51 -1.11 1.13 13.04
CA SER A 51 -1.91 2.17 12.39
C SER A 51 -3.36 2.16 12.89
N PRO A 52 -3.94 3.32 13.23
CA PRO A 52 -5.28 3.39 13.80
C PRO A 52 -6.33 3.05 12.74
N PHE A 53 -7.48 2.56 13.18
CA PHE A 53 -8.66 2.51 12.31
C PHE A 53 -9.16 3.93 12.06
N ARG A 54 -9.45 4.25 10.79
CA ARG A 54 -9.90 5.56 10.36
C ARG A 54 -11.21 5.45 9.58
N HIS A 55 -12.05 6.48 9.70
CA HIS A 55 -13.38 6.49 9.10
C HIS A 55 -13.45 7.06 7.68
N ARG A 56 -12.54 7.94 7.26
CA ARG A 56 -12.65 8.61 5.96
C ARG A 56 -11.32 9.07 5.37
N ARG A 57 -10.49 9.78 6.14
CA ARG A 57 -9.23 10.38 5.67
C ARG A 57 -8.01 9.58 6.09
N LEU A 58 -6.98 9.56 5.26
CA LEU A 58 -5.69 8.92 5.55
C LEU A 58 -4.70 9.85 6.28
N TYR A 59 -4.78 11.17 6.04
CA TYR A 59 -3.90 12.17 6.64
C TYR A 59 -4.60 12.94 7.76
N ASP A 60 -3.78 13.56 8.61
CA ASP A 60 -4.21 14.44 9.69
C ASP A 60 -4.18 15.91 9.23
N GLY A 61 -5.04 16.73 9.84
CA GLY A 61 -5.12 18.18 9.59
C GLY A 61 -6.02 18.61 8.42
N PRO A 62 -6.13 19.93 8.19
CA PRO A 62 -6.95 20.48 7.11
C PRO A 62 -6.34 20.18 5.73
N VAL A 63 -7.20 20.19 4.71
CA VAL A 63 -6.76 20.18 3.30
C VAL A 63 -6.17 21.55 3.00
N VAL A 64 -4.89 21.75 3.32
CA VAL A 64 -4.17 22.93 2.84
C VAL A 64 -3.79 22.63 1.41
N LEU A 65 -4.59 23.13 0.47
CA LEU A 65 -4.24 23.11 -0.95
C LEU A 65 -2.93 23.89 -1.09
N PRO A 66 -1.83 23.29 -1.58
CA PRO A 66 -0.62 24.03 -1.80
C PRO A 66 -0.86 25.03 -2.92
N THR A 67 -0.35 26.24 -2.72
CA THR A 67 -0.35 27.32 -3.70
C THR A 67 0.49 27.07 -4.96
N SER A 68 1.02 25.85 -5.22
CA SER A 68 1.81 25.66 -6.44
C SER A 68 1.98 24.28 -7.10
N LYS A 69 1.62 23.10 -6.54
CA LYS A 69 1.36 21.82 -7.28
C LYS A 69 1.39 20.50 -6.46
N ASP A 70 1.89 20.46 -5.23
CA ASP A 70 2.18 19.16 -4.58
C ASP A 70 1.32 18.88 -3.33
N ALA A 71 0.19 18.18 -3.52
CA ALA A 71 -0.71 17.52 -2.55
C ALA A 71 -2.17 17.59 -3.01
N THR A 72 -2.43 17.24 -4.28
CA THR A 72 -3.79 17.23 -4.83
C THR A 72 -4.63 16.19 -4.08
N PRO A 73 -5.78 16.56 -3.50
CA PRO A 73 -6.68 15.57 -2.90
C PRO A 73 -7.15 14.56 -3.93
N ILE A 74 -7.15 13.29 -3.55
CA ILE A 74 -7.72 12.19 -4.35
C ILE A 74 -8.60 11.30 -3.48
N LEU A 75 -9.59 10.70 -4.11
CA LEU A 75 -10.46 9.70 -3.52
C LEU A 75 -10.06 8.31 -3.99
N LEU A 76 -9.62 7.45 -3.08
CA LEU A 76 -9.46 6.03 -3.39
C LEU A 76 -10.82 5.36 -3.24
N SER A 77 -11.26 4.64 -4.26
CA SER A 77 -12.50 3.85 -4.27
C SER A 77 -12.13 2.40 -4.51
N LEU A 78 -12.03 1.66 -3.41
CA LEU A 78 -11.43 0.34 -3.36
C LEU A 78 -12.50 -0.72 -3.15
N ARG A 79 -12.34 -1.89 -3.76
CA ARG A 79 -13.16 -3.07 -3.48
C ARG A 79 -12.28 -4.26 -3.13
N VAL A 80 -12.80 -5.16 -2.30
CA VAL A 80 -12.13 -6.42 -1.98
C VAL A 80 -13.04 -7.59 -2.37
N LEU A 81 -12.55 -8.45 -3.26
CA LEU A 81 -13.33 -9.53 -3.86
C LEU A 81 -12.62 -10.87 -3.68
N ASP A 82 -13.41 -11.94 -3.73
CA ASP A 82 -12.90 -13.30 -3.81
C ASP A 82 -12.26 -13.54 -5.19
N GLY A 83 -11.00 -13.95 -5.21
CA GLY A 83 -10.23 -14.11 -6.44
C GLY A 83 -10.70 -15.27 -7.34
N THR A 84 -11.52 -16.20 -6.83
CA THR A 84 -12.07 -17.31 -7.61
C THR A 84 -13.51 -17.03 -8.06
N THR A 85 -14.35 -16.57 -7.14
CA THR A 85 -15.79 -16.42 -7.38
C THR A 85 -16.20 -15.00 -7.76
N ARG A 86 -15.28 -14.03 -7.62
CA ARG A 86 -15.53 -12.58 -7.83
C ARG A 86 -16.60 -11.99 -6.91
N LYS A 87 -17.01 -12.73 -5.87
CA LYS A 87 -18.00 -12.28 -4.89
C LYS A 87 -17.40 -11.24 -3.94
N PRO A 88 -18.20 -10.28 -3.46
CA PRO A 88 -17.79 -9.33 -2.42
C PRO A 88 -17.29 -10.03 -1.14
N ILE A 89 -16.19 -9.54 -0.58
CA ILE A 89 -15.70 -9.92 0.76
C ILE A 89 -15.98 -8.75 1.72
N PRO A 90 -17.06 -8.80 2.51
CA PRO A 90 -17.38 -7.74 3.46
C PRO A 90 -16.38 -7.75 4.63
N ALA A 91 -16.26 -6.60 5.30
CA ALA A 91 -15.40 -6.43 6.47
C ALA A 91 -13.92 -6.79 6.24
N ALA A 92 -13.44 -6.65 5.01
CA ALA A 92 -12.02 -6.74 4.69
C ALA A 92 -11.30 -5.50 5.23
N VAL A 93 -10.06 -5.70 5.70
CA VAL A 93 -9.21 -4.64 6.25
C VAL A 93 -8.16 -4.24 5.22
N LEU A 94 -8.13 -2.94 4.93
CA LEU A 94 -7.13 -2.25 4.12
C LEU A 94 -6.24 -1.44 5.07
N ASP A 95 -5.01 -1.90 5.32
CA ASP A 95 -3.98 -1.16 6.07
C ASP A 95 -3.14 -0.36 5.08
N VAL A 96 -3.32 0.95 5.06
CA VAL A 96 -2.83 1.85 4.00
C VAL A 96 -1.75 2.76 4.55
N TRP A 97 -0.66 2.94 3.80
CA TRP A 97 0.34 3.96 4.09
C TRP A 97 0.95 4.54 2.81
N GLN A 98 1.36 5.79 2.89
CA GLN A 98 2.09 6.48 1.82
C GLN A 98 2.95 7.61 2.40
N VAL A 99 3.77 8.21 1.56
CA VAL A 99 4.41 9.49 1.87
C VAL A 99 3.36 10.60 1.92
N ASP A 100 3.56 11.57 2.81
CA ASP A 100 2.85 12.84 2.75
C ASP A 100 3.54 13.76 1.74
N PRO A 101 2.93 14.05 0.58
CA PRO A 101 3.55 14.86 -0.46
C PRO A 101 3.92 16.27 0.01
N ARG A 102 3.25 16.78 1.05
CA ARG A 102 3.53 18.11 1.64
C ARG A 102 4.86 18.15 2.40
N HIS A 103 5.41 16.98 2.74
CA HIS A 103 6.60 16.84 3.58
C HIS A 103 7.74 16.10 2.87
N VAL A 104 7.64 15.84 1.57
CA VAL A 104 8.74 15.30 0.76
C VAL A 104 9.69 16.44 0.39
N GLY A 105 10.99 16.25 0.62
CA GLY A 105 12.00 17.25 0.28
C GLY A 105 13.43 16.78 0.56
N PRO A 106 14.44 17.67 0.42
CA PRO A 106 15.85 17.29 0.52
C PRO A 106 16.27 16.61 1.84
N HIS A 107 15.52 16.87 2.91
CA HIS A 107 15.80 16.35 4.26
C HIS A 107 14.70 15.42 4.79
N SER A 108 13.71 15.07 3.98
CA SER A 108 12.56 14.29 4.44
C SER A 108 11.98 13.43 3.32
N LEU A 109 11.79 12.15 3.60
CA LEU A 109 11.09 11.22 2.70
C LEU A 109 9.55 11.39 2.75
N GLY A 110 9.03 12.27 3.62
CA GLY A 110 7.59 12.48 3.79
C GLY A 110 6.89 11.42 4.65
N TYR A 111 7.62 10.48 5.25
CA TYR A 111 7.06 9.53 6.22
C TYR A 111 7.11 10.08 7.65
N SER A 112 5.98 10.01 8.35
CA SER A 112 5.91 10.35 9.77
C SER A 112 6.54 9.24 10.61
N LEU A 113 7.61 9.56 11.36
CA LEU A 113 8.20 8.67 12.36
C LEU A 113 7.32 8.64 13.62
N PHE A 114 6.87 9.82 14.06
CA PHE A 114 5.98 10.00 15.21
C PHE A 114 4.53 10.15 14.73
N GLY A 115 3.57 9.54 15.43
CA GLY A 115 2.17 9.50 14.98
C GLY A 115 1.92 8.65 13.73
N TYR A 116 0.76 8.86 13.10
CA TYR A 116 0.23 8.03 12.01
C TYR A 116 -0.32 8.86 10.84
N ASN A 117 0.22 10.05 10.60
CA ASN A 117 -0.14 10.83 9.42
C ASN A 117 0.17 10.03 8.14
N CYS A 118 -0.73 10.09 7.16
CA CYS A 118 -0.71 9.29 5.95
C CYS A 118 -0.66 7.76 6.19
N ARG A 119 -1.20 7.29 7.32
CA ARG A 119 -1.31 5.87 7.70
C ARG A 119 -2.65 5.57 8.34
N GLY A 120 -3.29 4.46 7.99
CA GLY A 120 -4.55 4.09 8.61
C GLY A 120 -5.11 2.76 8.13
N LYS A 121 -5.94 2.15 8.98
CA LYS A 121 -6.70 0.95 8.65
C LYS A 121 -8.14 1.31 8.34
N PHE A 122 -8.68 0.71 7.30
CA PHE A 122 -10.04 0.94 6.83
C PHE A 122 -10.73 -0.41 6.64
N VAL A 123 -12.01 -0.45 6.98
CA VAL A 123 -12.83 -1.66 6.86
C VAL A 123 -13.80 -1.45 5.70
N THR A 124 -13.89 -2.43 4.80
CA THR A 124 -14.89 -2.41 3.73
C THR A 124 -16.30 -2.61 4.26
N ASP A 125 -17.27 -2.03 3.56
CA ASP A 125 -18.69 -2.17 3.86
C ASP A 125 -19.23 -3.56 3.45
N GLU A 126 -20.54 -3.76 3.62
CA GLU A 126 -21.26 -4.97 3.23
C GLU A 126 -21.18 -5.31 1.74
N ASN A 127 -20.93 -4.32 0.88
CA ASN A 127 -20.73 -4.48 -0.56
C ASN A 127 -19.25 -4.66 -0.93
N SER A 128 -18.40 -4.85 0.08
CA SER A 128 -16.95 -4.93 0.02
C SER A 128 -16.24 -3.70 -0.54
N ALA A 129 -16.90 -2.55 -0.51
CA ALA A 129 -16.38 -1.28 -0.99
C ALA A 129 -15.82 -0.43 0.16
N ARG A 130 -14.87 0.44 -0.17
CA ARG A 130 -14.34 1.44 0.76
C ARG A 130 -13.83 2.66 0.01
N GLU A 131 -14.29 3.82 0.44
CA GLU A 131 -13.74 5.10 0.01
C GLU A 131 -12.77 5.69 1.04
N ILE A 132 -11.63 6.20 0.58
CA ILE A 132 -10.58 6.79 1.41
C ILE A 132 -10.13 8.11 0.77
N GLU A 133 -10.28 9.20 1.50
CA GLU A 133 -9.73 10.51 1.13
C GLU A 133 -8.24 10.57 1.47
N THR A 134 -7.41 10.84 0.48
CA THR A 134 -5.96 11.00 0.65
C THR A 134 -5.42 12.11 -0.27
N LEU A 135 -4.10 12.20 -0.36
CA LEU A 135 -3.37 13.11 -1.24
C LEU A 135 -2.66 12.30 -2.31
N MET A 136 -2.57 12.84 -3.52
CA MET A 136 -1.80 12.27 -4.60
C MET A 136 -0.36 12.03 -4.15
N PRO A 137 0.15 10.77 -4.18
CA PRO A 137 1.54 10.52 -3.82
C PRO A 137 2.47 11.18 -4.84
N VAL A 138 3.67 11.49 -4.40
CA VAL A 138 4.75 12.02 -5.24
C VAL A 138 5.95 11.08 -5.21
N PRO A 139 6.82 11.08 -6.24
CA PRO A 139 8.09 10.40 -6.15
C PRO A 139 8.93 10.90 -4.97
N TYR A 140 9.74 10.04 -4.36
CA TYR A 140 10.54 10.40 -3.18
C TYR A 140 11.87 9.65 -3.13
N GLY A 141 12.78 10.14 -2.30
CA GLY A 141 14.14 9.61 -2.16
C GLY A 141 15.19 10.41 -2.94
N PRO A 142 16.49 10.15 -2.69
CA PRO A 142 17.56 10.79 -3.44
C PRO A 142 17.53 10.32 -4.91
N GLN A 143 18.03 11.14 -5.83
CA GLN A 143 17.95 10.88 -7.27
C GLN A 143 18.47 9.50 -7.69
N SER A 144 19.51 8.98 -7.03
CA SER A 144 20.10 7.67 -7.30
C SER A 144 19.31 6.48 -6.73
N LEU A 145 18.40 6.70 -5.78
CA LEU A 145 17.57 5.69 -5.13
C LEU A 145 16.08 6.08 -5.13
N GLN A 146 15.66 6.80 -6.17
CA GLN A 146 14.33 7.38 -6.25
C GLN A 146 13.27 6.27 -6.37
N ARG A 147 12.19 6.41 -5.61
CA ARG A 147 10.99 5.59 -5.68
C ARG A 147 9.94 6.33 -6.51
N SER A 148 9.18 5.60 -7.34
CA SER A 148 8.05 6.17 -8.09
C SER A 148 6.90 6.54 -7.14
N ALA A 149 5.95 7.36 -7.58
CA ALA A 149 4.78 7.70 -6.76
C ALA A 149 3.91 6.45 -6.53
N HIS A 150 3.66 6.07 -5.28
CA HIS A 150 2.84 4.91 -4.96
C HIS A 150 2.13 5.01 -3.60
N ILE A 151 1.12 4.15 -3.41
CA ILE A 151 0.38 3.96 -2.15
C ILE A 151 0.51 2.49 -1.78
N HIS A 152 0.85 2.20 -0.53
CA HIS A 152 0.98 0.84 -0.05
C HIS A 152 -0.27 0.32 0.65
N PHE A 153 -0.45 -0.99 0.60
CA PHE A 153 -1.59 -1.70 1.18
C PHE A 153 -1.13 -3.02 1.81
N ILE A 154 -1.65 -3.35 2.98
CA ILE A 154 -1.83 -4.75 3.40
C ILE A 154 -3.34 -5.02 3.35
N VAL A 155 -3.72 -6.02 2.55
CA VAL A 155 -5.12 -6.42 2.36
C VAL A 155 -5.35 -7.72 3.09
N SER A 156 -6.37 -7.76 3.94
CA SER A 156 -6.68 -8.94 4.74
C SER A 156 -8.18 -9.11 4.96
N ALA A 157 -8.63 -10.35 5.09
CA ALA A 157 -9.98 -10.68 5.51
C ALA A 157 -9.98 -12.01 6.26
N TYR A 158 -10.97 -12.22 7.12
CA TYR A 158 -11.08 -13.47 7.86
C TYR A 158 -11.27 -14.67 6.91
N GLY A 159 -10.47 -15.72 7.09
CA GLY A 159 -10.49 -16.90 6.20
C GLY A 159 -9.69 -16.76 4.90
N TYR A 160 -9.15 -15.57 4.60
CA TYR A 160 -8.44 -15.27 3.35
C TYR A 160 -6.94 -15.03 3.55
N GLU A 161 -6.12 -15.45 2.59
CA GLU A 161 -4.69 -15.22 2.56
C GLU A 161 -4.41 -13.73 2.39
N SER A 162 -3.77 -13.12 3.39
CA SER A 162 -3.44 -11.70 3.37
C SER A 162 -2.18 -11.46 2.54
N PHE A 163 -2.12 -10.32 1.84
CA PHE A 163 -0.95 -9.95 1.06
C PHE A 163 -0.63 -8.46 1.23
N THR A 164 0.62 -8.12 0.94
CA THR A 164 1.08 -6.72 0.85
C THR A 164 1.15 -6.33 -0.61
N SER A 165 0.81 -5.09 -0.93
CA SER A 165 0.78 -4.54 -2.29
C SER A 165 1.21 -3.08 -2.29
N GLN A 166 1.43 -2.54 -3.48
CA GLN A 166 1.58 -1.11 -3.73
C GLN A 166 0.95 -0.78 -5.08
N LEU A 167 0.23 0.34 -5.17
CA LEU A 167 -0.31 0.87 -6.41
C LEU A 167 0.54 2.05 -6.87
N TYR A 168 1.04 1.99 -8.09
CA TYR A 168 1.86 3.02 -8.71
C TYR A 168 1.00 3.99 -9.51
N ILE A 169 1.20 5.30 -9.31
CA ILE A 169 0.58 6.35 -10.12
C ILE A 169 1.47 6.61 -11.35
N ASP A 170 1.58 5.61 -12.21
CA ASP A 170 2.41 5.62 -13.43
C ASP A 170 1.89 4.56 -14.43
N PRO A 171 0.74 4.80 -15.09
CA PRO A 171 0.07 3.82 -15.94
C PRO A 171 0.94 3.35 -17.12
N GLU A 172 1.80 4.21 -17.65
CA GLU A 172 2.69 3.90 -18.77
C GLU A 172 4.06 3.33 -18.35
N ARG A 173 4.27 3.14 -17.04
CA ARG A 173 5.52 2.59 -16.47
C ARG A 173 6.76 3.41 -16.84
N LYS A 174 6.62 4.71 -17.10
CA LYS A 174 7.74 5.57 -17.53
C LYS A 174 8.74 5.80 -16.41
N PHE A 175 8.25 5.93 -15.18
CA PHE A 175 9.07 6.21 -14.00
C PHE A 175 9.37 4.92 -13.24
N THR A 176 8.40 4.01 -13.15
CA THR A 176 8.51 2.81 -12.34
C THR A 176 9.52 1.79 -12.87
N LYS A 177 9.88 1.86 -14.16
CA LYS A 177 11.03 1.10 -14.73
C LYS A 177 12.38 1.52 -14.15
N HIS A 178 12.47 2.75 -13.66
CA HIS A 178 13.67 3.31 -13.04
C HIS A 178 13.56 3.36 -11.50
N ASP A 179 12.47 2.85 -10.93
CA ASP A 179 12.32 2.75 -9.48
C ASP A 179 13.41 1.83 -8.91
N PHE A 180 14.15 2.35 -7.94
CA PHE A 180 15.24 1.64 -7.26
C PHE A 180 14.82 0.25 -6.76
N ALA A 181 13.61 0.12 -6.20
CA ALA A 181 13.12 -1.13 -5.65
C ALA A 181 12.81 -2.17 -6.73
N ASN A 182 12.66 -1.74 -7.99
CA ASN A 182 12.31 -2.61 -9.09
C ASN A 182 13.52 -3.12 -9.89
N TRP A 183 14.74 -2.67 -9.59
CA TRP A 183 15.95 -3.17 -10.26
C TRP A 183 16.14 -4.68 -10.11
N TRP A 184 15.69 -5.23 -8.99
CA TRP A 184 15.82 -6.65 -8.67
C TRP A 184 14.52 -7.43 -8.87
N ARG A 185 13.42 -6.73 -9.21
CA ARG A 185 12.10 -7.32 -9.41
C ARG A 185 11.20 -6.33 -10.12
N GLU A 186 10.78 -6.64 -11.34
CA GLU A 186 9.82 -5.79 -12.03
C GLU A 186 8.49 -5.71 -11.29
N SER A 187 7.91 -4.50 -11.25
CA SER A 187 6.53 -4.31 -10.78
C SER A 187 5.55 -4.94 -11.77
N ARG A 188 4.45 -5.46 -11.24
CA ARG A 188 3.40 -6.07 -12.07
C ARG A 188 2.51 -5.01 -12.73
N ASP A 189 2.18 -5.23 -14.00
CA ASP A 189 1.40 -4.29 -14.82
C ASP A 189 0.07 -3.88 -14.17
N ILE A 190 -0.63 -4.82 -13.54
CA ILE A 190 -1.94 -4.58 -12.92
C ILE A 190 -1.90 -3.66 -11.70
N LEU A 191 -0.71 -3.22 -11.27
CA LEU A 191 -0.51 -2.32 -10.14
C LEU A 191 -0.23 -0.87 -10.58
N HIS A 192 -0.17 -0.63 -11.88
CA HIS A 192 -0.01 0.70 -12.46
C HIS A 192 -1.38 1.26 -12.78
N VAL A 193 -1.73 2.34 -12.09
CA VAL A 193 -3.08 2.90 -12.11
C VAL A 193 -3.04 4.39 -12.42
N GLU A 194 -4.15 4.88 -12.98
CA GLU A 194 -4.34 6.28 -13.30
C GLU A 194 -5.60 6.79 -12.60
N PRO A 195 -5.48 7.78 -11.70
CA PRO A 195 -6.63 8.49 -11.16
C PRO A 195 -7.35 9.25 -12.28
N LYS A 196 -8.68 9.12 -12.34
CA LYS A 196 -9.55 9.86 -13.27
C LYS A 196 -10.46 10.77 -12.46
N ASP A 197 -10.55 12.04 -12.85
CA ASP A 197 -11.41 13.04 -12.20
C ASP A 197 -11.22 13.12 -10.67
N GLY A 198 -9.97 12.98 -10.20
CA GLY A 198 -9.63 13.00 -8.77
C GLY A 198 -9.97 11.71 -8.01
N LYS A 199 -10.37 10.64 -8.71
CA LYS A 199 -10.72 9.34 -8.13
C LYS A 199 -9.81 8.23 -8.67
N LEU A 200 -9.29 7.39 -7.78
CA LEU A 200 -8.56 6.18 -8.13
C LEU A 200 -9.41 4.97 -7.76
N GLU A 201 -9.77 4.17 -8.76
CA GLU A 201 -10.56 2.96 -8.58
C GLU A 201 -9.67 1.72 -8.68
N TYR A 202 -9.82 0.78 -7.74
CA TYR A 202 -9.05 -0.47 -7.76
C TYR A 202 -9.78 -1.61 -7.04
N GLU A 203 -9.56 -2.84 -7.49
CA GLU A 203 -10.10 -4.05 -6.89
C GLU A 203 -8.98 -4.97 -6.41
N PHE A 204 -8.98 -5.31 -5.13
CA PHE A 204 -8.08 -6.30 -4.55
C PHE A 204 -8.74 -7.68 -4.50
N LEU A 205 -7.98 -8.70 -4.83
CA LEU A 205 -8.41 -10.08 -4.87
C LEU A 205 -7.75 -10.87 -3.76
N LEU A 206 -8.57 -11.58 -3.00
CA LEU A 206 -8.11 -12.47 -1.94
C LEU A 206 -8.52 -13.91 -2.24
N TRP A 207 -7.68 -14.87 -1.84
CA TRP A 207 -7.99 -16.30 -1.94
C TRP A 207 -8.13 -16.94 -0.56
N PRO A 208 -9.01 -17.93 -0.38
CA PRO A 208 -9.15 -18.61 0.90
C PRO A 208 -7.84 -19.30 1.34
N LYS A 209 -7.45 -19.15 2.61
CA LYS A 209 -6.19 -19.71 3.16
C LYS A 209 -6.06 -21.23 3.00
N TYR A 210 -7.18 -21.94 3.08
CA TYR A 210 -7.22 -23.40 3.13
C TYR A 210 -7.85 -24.04 1.88
N ALA A 211 -8.02 -23.27 0.79
CA ALA A 211 -8.41 -23.87 -0.49
C ALA A 211 -7.36 -24.93 -0.88
N LYS A 212 -7.79 -26.13 -1.26
CA LYS A 212 -6.89 -27.19 -1.72
C LYS A 212 -5.98 -26.62 -2.82
N LYS A 213 -4.67 -26.83 -2.69
CA LYS A 213 -3.61 -26.38 -3.61
C LYS A 213 -3.79 -26.83 -5.08
N ALA A 214 -4.81 -27.62 -5.40
CA ALA A 214 -5.12 -28.05 -6.76
C ALA A 214 -5.76 -26.89 -7.53
N GLY A 215 -4.98 -26.24 -8.40
CA GLY A 215 -5.50 -25.29 -9.39
C GLY A 215 -5.53 -23.83 -8.94
N ARG A 216 -4.47 -23.30 -8.33
CA ARG A 216 -4.18 -21.85 -8.41
C ARG A 216 -3.73 -21.51 -9.84
N ASP A 217 -4.57 -21.80 -10.83
CA ASP A 217 -4.48 -21.19 -12.14
C ASP A 217 -4.93 -19.75 -11.94
N PHE A 218 -3.99 -18.83 -11.78
CA PHE A 218 -4.24 -17.39 -11.83
C PHE A 218 -4.59 -16.98 -13.27
N LYS A 219 -5.59 -17.62 -13.87
CA LYS A 219 -6.15 -17.21 -15.15
C LYS A 219 -7.08 -16.06 -14.88
N MET A 220 -6.57 -14.87 -15.10
CA MET A 220 -7.38 -13.67 -15.29
C MET A 220 -8.18 -13.88 -16.58
N VAL A 221 -9.50 -13.73 -16.50
CA VAL A 221 -10.40 -13.59 -17.67
C VAL A 221 -10.53 -12.11 -17.97
#